data_AF-A0A4P9VNA3-F1
#
_entry.id   AF-A0A4P9VNA3-F1
#
_cell.length_a   1.000
_cell.length_b   1.000
_cell.length_c   1.000
_cell.angle_alpha   90.00
_cell.angle_beta   90.00
_cell.angle_gamma   90.00
#
_symmetry.space_group_name_H-M   'P 1'
#
loop_
_entity.id
_entity.type
_entity.pdbx_description
1 polymer ?
#
loop_
_entity_poly.entity_id
_entity_poly.type
_entity_poly.pdbx_seq_one_letter_code
_entity_poly.pdbx_strand_id
1 'polypeptide(L)'
;MLKGGGFLQGVIEGFLRDSGLEEKKQWHLWLDGHWGGYGKTNEQLHQFILSIEKDYALPLDPIYTGKLVWRVLEGIKRDEIPAGSRVLIIHSGGLQGCRGFPQYYK
;
A
#
# COMPACT_ATOMS: atom_id res chain seq x y z
N MET A 1 -3.99 5.57 0.04
CA MET A 1 -4.23 5.99 -1.37
C MET A 1 -5.37 7.00 -1.53
N LEU A 2 -6.53 6.81 -0.91
CA LEU A 2 -7.65 7.76 -0.96
C LEU A 2 -7.80 8.47 0.39
N LYS A 3 -8.00 9.79 0.39
CA LYS A 3 -8.37 10.53 1.62
C LYS A 3 -9.87 10.33 1.86
N GLY A 4 -10.26 10.04 3.10
CA GLY A 4 -11.67 9.81 3.44
C GLY A 4 -12.21 8.44 2.98
N GLY A 5 -11.34 7.44 2.82
CA GLY A 5 -11.70 6.11 2.34
C GLY A 5 -12.51 5.23 3.30
N GLY A 6 -13.02 5.76 4.42
CA GLY A 6 -13.72 4.97 5.44
C GLY A 6 -14.96 4.25 4.93
N PHE A 7 -15.61 4.78 3.88
CA PHE A 7 -16.76 4.14 3.23
C PHE A 7 -16.41 2.76 2.62
N LEU A 8 -15.13 2.50 2.30
CA LEU A 8 -14.69 1.24 1.70
C LEU A 8 -14.91 0.04 2.62
N GLN A 9 -14.95 0.25 3.95
CA GLN A 9 -15.27 -0.81 4.90
C GLN A 9 -16.65 -1.42 4.60
N GLY A 10 -17.68 -0.59 4.46
CA GLY A 10 -19.03 -1.07 4.13
C GLY A 10 -19.11 -1.72 2.74
N VAL A 11 -18.29 -1.26 1.79
CA VAL A 11 -18.18 -1.88 0.45
C VAL A 11 -17.58 -3.29 0.53
N ILE A 12 -16.48 -3.45 1.27
CA ILE A 12 -15.84 -4.75 1.50
C ILE A 12 -16.79 -5.70 2.21
N GLU A 13 -17.48 -5.24 3.26
CA GLU A 13 -18.47 -6.02 3.99
C GLU A 13 -19.66 -6.44 3.10
N GLY A 14 -20.06 -5.58 2.16
CA GLY A 14 -21.03 -5.91 1.12
C GLY A 14 -20.56 -7.08 0.25
N PHE A 15 -19.35 -6.97 -0.33
CA PHE A 15 -18.81 -8.04 -1.17
C PHE A 15 -18.60 -9.36 -0.42
N LEU A 16 -18.18 -9.32 0.84
CA LEU A 16 -18.02 -10.53 1.63
C LEU A 16 -19.36 -11.25 1.83
N ARG A 17 -20.42 -10.50 2.14
CA ARG A 17 -21.78 -11.02 2.26
C ARG A 17 -22.28 -11.62 0.95
N ASP A 18 -22.11 -10.91 -0.17
CA ASP A 18 -22.55 -11.38 -1.48
C ASP A 18 -21.80 -12.63 -1.93
N SER A 19 -20.55 -12.81 -1.46
CA SER A 19 -19.74 -13.99 -1.71
C SER A 19 -19.98 -15.18 -0.75
N GLY A 20 -20.81 -15.01 0.29
CA GLY A 20 -21.00 -16.03 1.34
C GLY A 20 -19.78 -16.23 2.25
N LEU A 21 -18.92 -15.21 2.37
CA LEU A 21 -17.69 -15.21 3.16
C LEU A 21 -17.74 -14.24 4.35
N GLU A 22 -18.92 -13.83 4.79
CA GLU A 22 -19.14 -12.85 5.87
C GLU A 22 -18.49 -13.26 7.21
N GLU A 23 -18.38 -14.56 7.47
CA GLU A 23 -17.73 -15.09 8.68
C GLU A 23 -16.19 -15.03 8.60
N LYS A 24 -15.62 -14.80 7.40
CA LYS A 24 -14.18 -14.59 7.23
C LYS A 24 -13.80 -13.15 7.60
N LYS A 25 -13.84 -12.86 8.90
CA LYS A 25 -13.47 -11.56 9.50
C LYS A 25 -11.96 -11.31 9.59
N GLN A 26 -11.14 -12.08 8.88
CA GLN A 26 -9.68 -11.96 8.92
C GLN A 26 -9.17 -10.98 7.88
N TRP A 27 -9.68 -9.74 7.90
CA TRP A 27 -9.17 -8.66 7.06
C TRP A 27 -9.06 -7.38 7.89
N HIS A 28 -8.16 -6.51 7.46
CA HIS A 28 -7.96 -5.20 8.06
C HIS A 28 -7.76 -4.18 6.94
N LEU A 29 -8.36 -3.00 7.11
CA LEU A 29 -8.23 -1.90 6.16
C LEU A 29 -7.43 -0.77 6.80
N TRP A 30 -6.18 -0.61 6.37
CA TRP A 30 -5.41 0.57 6.71
C TRP A 30 -5.88 1.76 5.88
N LEU A 31 -6.42 2.77 6.55
CA LEU A 31 -6.85 4.04 5.92
C LEU A 31 -5.72 5.08 5.86
N ASP A 32 -4.64 4.86 6.61
CA ASP A 32 -3.47 5.74 6.65
C ASP A 32 -2.56 5.59 5.42
N GLY A 33 -1.43 6.32 5.39
CA GLY A 33 -0.44 6.18 4.31
C GLY A 33 -0.97 6.65 2.95
N HIS A 34 -1.89 7.62 2.93
CA HIS A 34 -2.35 8.25 1.69
C HIS A 34 -1.59 9.55 1.35
N TRP A 35 -0.83 10.14 2.29
CA TRP A 35 -0.05 11.37 2.11
C TRP A 35 -0.85 12.52 1.49
N GLY A 36 -2.04 12.81 2.04
CA GLY A 36 -2.91 13.87 1.54
C GLY A 36 -3.88 13.45 0.44
N GLY A 37 -3.73 12.25 -0.14
CA GLY A 37 -4.78 11.63 -0.97
C GLY A 37 -4.25 10.96 -2.23
N TYR A 38 -5.14 10.78 -3.20
CA TYR A 38 -4.85 10.07 -4.44
C TYR A 38 -3.79 10.79 -5.26
N GLY A 39 -2.80 10.03 -5.75
CA GLY A 39 -1.69 10.57 -6.56
C GLY A 39 -0.73 11.51 -5.83
N LYS A 40 -0.94 11.78 -4.53
CA LYS A 40 -0.05 12.64 -3.75
C LYS A 40 1.20 11.87 -3.33
N THR A 41 2.35 12.51 -3.48
CA THR A 41 3.67 11.98 -3.16
C THR A 41 4.44 13.01 -2.33
N ASN A 42 5.48 12.57 -1.63
CA ASN A 42 6.38 13.44 -0.89
C ASN A 42 7.82 12.93 -0.99
N GLU A 43 8.77 13.70 -0.48
CA GLU A 43 10.19 13.37 -0.57
C GLU A 43 10.55 12.10 0.20
N GLN A 44 9.88 11.84 1.34
CA GLN A 44 10.13 10.62 2.11
C GLN A 44 9.77 9.36 1.32
N LEU A 45 8.59 9.34 0.68
CA LEU A 45 8.16 8.24 -0.17
C LEU A 45 9.11 8.06 -1.37
N HIS A 46 9.58 9.17 -1.94
CA HIS A 46 10.54 9.16 -3.04
C HIS A 46 11.85 8.46 -2.65
N GLN A 47 12.50 8.92 -1.57
CA GLN A 47 13.75 8.33 -1.08
C GLN A 47 13.59 6.87 -0.69
N PHE A 48 12.45 6.51 -0.10
CA PHE A 48 12.15 5.13 0.22
C PHE A 48 12.06 4.24 -1.02
N ILE A 49 11.32 4.68 -2.06
CA ILE A 49 11.21 3.90 -3.30
C ILE A 49 12.59 3.69 -3.94
N LEU A 50 13.44 4.72 -3.98
CA LEU A 50 14.81 4.59 -4.47
C LEU A 50 15.65 3.61 -3.64
N SER A 51 15.50 3.62 -2.31
CA SER A 51 16.20 2.67 -1.44
C SER A 51 15.73 1.22 -1.67
N ILE A 52 14.43 0.98 -1.81
CA ILE A 52 13.90 -0.37 -2.07
C ILE A 52 14.37 -0.90 -3.42
N GLU A 53 14.35 -0.07 -4.46
CA GLU A 53 14.83 -0.47 -5.77
C GLU A 53 16.33 -0.78 -5.73
N LYS A 54 17.12 0.05 -5.05
CA LYS A 54 18.58 -0.15 -4.93
C LYS A 54 18.93 -1.41 -4.15
N ASP A 55 18.29 -1.63 -3.01
CA ASP A 55 18.69 -2.68 -2.07
C ASP A 55 18.12 -4.05 -2.44
N TYR A 56 16.98 -4.09 -3.14
CA TYR A 56 16.24 -5.32 -3.44
C TYR A 56 15.97 -5.55 -4.94
N ALA A 57 16.41 -4.64 -5.82
CA ALA A 57 16.08 -4.68 -7.25
C ALA A 57 14.55 -4.74 -7.52
N LEU A 58 13.76 -4.13 -6.63
CA LEU A 58 12.30 -4.12 -6.70
C LEU A 58 11.81 -2.71 -7.06
N PRO A 59 11.47 -2.43 -8.33
CA PRO A 59 10.90 -1.16 -8.72
C PRO A 59 9.47 -1.02 -8.18
N LEU A 60 9.15 0.15 -7.62
CA LEU A 60 7.82 0.47 -7.09
C LEU A 60 7.30 1.77 -7.72
N ASP A 61 5.99 1.91 -7.82
CA ASP A 61 5.34 3.14 -8.26
C ASP A 61 4.94 4.03 -7.06
N PRO A 62 4.97 5.35 -7.20
CA PRO A 62 4.69 6.25 -6.08
C PRO A 62 3.20 6.44 -5.78
N ILE A 63 2.33 5.92 -6.64
CA ILE A 63 0.89 6.03 -6.47
C ILE A 63 0.38 4.87 -5.59
N TYR A 64 0.73 3.62 -5.89
CA TYR A 64 0.20 2.43 -5.22
C TYR A 64 1.26 1.61 -4.48
N THR A 65 2.17 0.96 -5.20
CA THR A 65 3.02 -0.11 -4.67
C THR A 65 4.09 0.40 -3.70
N GLY A 66 4.62 1.60 -3.90
CA GLY A 66 5.47 2.29 -2.93
C GLY A 66 4.77 2.52 -1.60
N LYS A 67 3.50 2.95 -1.64
CA LYS A 67 2.68 3.18 -0.45
C LYS A 67 2.32 1.88 0.27
N LEU A 68 2.04 0.82 -0.50
CA LEU A 68 1.78 -0.53 0.01
C LEU A 68 2.96 -1.06 0.80
N VAL A 69 4.15 -1.11 0.18
CA VAL A 69 5.35 -1.65 0.84
C VAL A 69 5.73 -0.81 2.04
N TRP A 70 5.67 0.53 1.94
CA TRP A 70 5.88 1.41 3.09
C TRP A 70 4.95 1.06 4.26
N ARG A 71 3.64 0.97 4.03
CA ARG A 71 2.67 0.74 5.11
C ARG A 71 2.81 -0.63 5.74
N VAL A 72 3.16 -1.66 4.96
CA VAL A 72 3.45 -3.01 5.50
C VAL A 72 4.68 -2.96 6.41
N LEU A 73 5.76 -2.33 5.98
CA LEU A 73 6.98 -2.20 6.80
C LEU A 73 6.73 -1.37 8.07
N GLU A 74 5.91 -0.33 8.01
CA GLU A 74 5.47 0.38 9.21
C GLU A 74 4.61 -0.49 10.12
N GLY A 75 3.71 -1.30 9.57
CA GLY A 75 2.90 -2.23 10.36
C GLY A 75 3.76 -3.27 11.09
N ILE A 76 4.82 -3.76 10.45
CA ILE A 76 5.82 -4.63 11.11
C ILE A 76 6.53 -3.88 12.23
N LYS A 77 7.00 -2.64 11.99
CA LYS A 77 7.71 -1.83 12.99
C LYS A 77 6.85 -1.44 14.19
N ARG A 78 5.53 -1.38 14.02
CA ARG A 78 4.55 -1.02 15.05
C ARG A 78 3.92 -2.24 15.72
N ASP A 79 4.44 -3.45 15.46
CA ASP A 79 3.91 -4.72 15.96
C ASP A 79 2.43 -4.97 15.59
N GLU A 80 1.93 -4.32 14.53
CA GLU A 80 0.59 -4.60 13.97
C GLU A 80 0.57 -5.91 13.19
N ILE A 81 1.73 -6.34 12.68
CA ILE A 81 1.96 -7.68 12.14
C ILE A 81 2.82 -8.44 13.15
N PRO A 82 2.35 -9.56 13.73
CA PRO A 82 3.08 -10.28 14.76
C PRO A 82 4.46 -10.75 14.32
N ALA A 83 5.45 -10.67 15.22
CA ALA A 83 6.79 -11.19 14.99
C ALA A 83 6.76 -12.70 14.62
N GLY A 84 7.60 -13.10 13.67
CA GLY A 84 7.63 -14.46 13.13
C GLY A 84 6.58 -14.77 12.05
N SER A 85 5.72 -13.80 11.70
CA SER A 85 4.77 -13.95 10.59
C SER A 85 5.48 -14.12 9.25
N ARG A 86 4.90 -14.92 8.36
CA ARG A 86 5.27 -14.96 6.94
C ARG A 86 4.34 -14.01 6.17
N VAL A 87 4.91 -12.98 5.56
CA VAL A 87 4.15 -11.93 4.87
C VAL A 87 4.27 -12.11 3.37
N LEU A 88 3.13 -12.18 2.67
CA LEU A 88 3.04 -12.11 1.21
C LEU A 88 2.50 -10.73 0.82
N ILE A 89 3.27 -9.97 0.04
CA ILE A 89 2.84 -8.69 -0.53
C ILE A 89 2.50 -8.92 -2.00
N ILE A 90 1.31 -8.50 -2.42
CA ILE A 90 0.90 -8.56 -3.82
C ILE A 90 1.33 -7.27 -4.53
N HIS A 91 2.38 -7.37 -5.34
CA HIS A 91 2.85 -6.27 -6.17
C HIS A 91 1.97 -6.14 -7.42
N SER A 92 0.97 -5.25 -7.39
CA SER A 92 -0.04 -5.10 -8.45
C SER A 92 0.45 -4.48 -9.76
N GLY A 93 1.74 -4.17 -9.90
CA GLY A 93 2.31 -3.47 -11.05
C GLY A 93 2.17 -1.96 -10.90
N GLY A 94 1.86 -1.24 -11.99
CA GLY A 94 1.59 0.20 -11.93
C GLY A 94 2.78 1.11 -12.24
N LEU A 95 3.95 0.56 -12.61
CA LEU A 95 5.16 1.34 -12.92
C LEU A 95 4.96 2.38 -14.02
N GLN A 96 3.98 2.19 -14.91
CA GLN A 96 3.59 3.22 -15.88
C GLN A 96 3.15 4.53 -15.23
N GLY A 97 2.66 4.48 -13.99
CA GLY A 97 2.30 5.64 -13.18
C GLY A 97 3.49 6.54 -12.87
N CYS A 98 4.72 6.02 -12.92
CA CYS A 98 5.93 6.82 -12.78
C CYS A 98 6.02 7.89 -13.88
N ARG A 99 5.40 7.72 -15.08
CA ARG A 99 5.43 8.69 -16.21
C ARG A 99 4.99 10.09 -15.83
N GLY A 100 4.13 10.22 -14.82
CA GLY A 100 3.70 11.52 -14.29
C GLY A 100 4.69 12.18 -13.31
N PHE A 101 5.79 11.51 -12.96
CA PHE A 101 6.72 11.94 -11.91
C PHE A 101 8.18 11.81 -12.38
N PRO A 102 8.73 12.85 -13.05
CA PRO A 102 10.09 12.85 -13.59
C PRO A 102 11.18 12.47 -12.59
N GLN A 103 11.01 12.81 -11.32
CA GLN A 103 11.98 12.51 -10.26
C GLN A 103 12.14 11.01 -9.96
N TYR A 104 11.16 10.18 -10.36
CA TYR A 104 11.23 8.72 -10.24
C TYR A 104 11.81 8.07 -11.50
N TYR A 105 12.15 8.85 -12.52
CA TYR A 105 12.91 8.39 -13.68
C TYR A 105 14.40 8.52 -13.44
N LYS A 106 15.12 7.48 -13.86
CA LYS A 106 16.57 7.50 -14.03
C LYS A 106 16.90 7.98 -15.45
#